data_AF-A0A4U7F4P9-F1
#
_entry.id   AF-A0A4U7F4P9-F1
#
_cell.length_a   1.000
_cell.length_b   1.000
_cell.length_c   1.000
_cell.angle_alpha   90.00
_cell.angle_beta   90.00
_cell.angle_gamma   90.00
#
_symmetry.space_group_name_H-M   'P 1'
#
loop_
_entity.id
_entity.type
_entity.pdbx_description
1 polymer ?
#
loop_
_entity_poly.entity_id
_entity_poly.type
_entity_poly.pdbx_seq_one_letter_code
_entity_poly.pdbx_strand_id
1 'polypeptide(L)' 'MRDLDETDVEILSLLAADARRPFSEIGERVGLSGPAVSDRVTRLE' A
#
# COMPACT_ATOMS: atom_id res chain seq x y z
N MET A 1 -10.13 15.54 -5.28
CA MET A 1 -9.63 14.47 -4.40
C MET A 1 -9.65 13.19 -5.21
N ARG A 2 -8.52 12.47 -5.31
CA ARG A 2 -8.56 11.10 -5.81
C ARG A 2 -9.33 10.28 -4.78
N ASP A 3 -10.33 9.53 -5.21
CA ASP A 3 -10.99 8.59 -4.31
C ASP A 3 -9.98 7.49 -3.99
N LEU A 4 -9.68 7.34 -2.69
CA LEU A 4 -8.94 6.22 -2.17
C LEU A 4 -9.83 4.98 -2.31
N ASP A 5 -9.32 3.92 -2.93
CA ASP A 5 -10.00 2.64 -2.91
C ASP A 5 -9.70 1.87 -1.60
N GLU A 6 -10.44 0.79 -1.37
CA GLU A 6 -10.29 -0.03 -0.16
C GLU A 6 -8.87 -0.61 -0.03
N THR A 7 -8.22 -0.91 -1.16
CA THR A 7 -6.84 -1.42 -1.18
C THR A 7 -5.83 -0.35 -0.75
N ASP A 8 -6.01 0.90 -1.21
CA ASP A 8 -5.18 2.03 -0.80
C ASP A 8 -5.33 2.29 0.71
N VAL A 9 -6.54 2.16 1.27
CA VAL A 9 -6.78 2.29 2.72
C VAL A 9 -6.07 1.17 3.50
N GLU A 10 -6.11 -0.07 3.01
CA GLU A 10 -5.44 -1.20 3.65
C GLU A 10 -3.91 -1.04 3.60
N ILE A 11 -3.34 -0.63 2.46
CA ILE A 11 -1.90 -0.34 2.32
C ILE A 11 -1.47 0.73 3.33
N LEU A 12 -2.19 1.85 3.40
CA LEU A 12 -1.89 2.90 4.37
C LEU A 12 -2.03 2.43 5.82
N SER A 13 -3.01 1.58 6.12
CA SER A 13 -3.21 1.03 7.47
C SER A 13 -2.03 0.12 7.88
N LEU A 14 -1.51 -0.69 6.95
CA LEU A 14 -0.35 -1.55 7.18
C LEU A 14 0.93 -0.72 7.40
N LEU A 15 1.12 0.36 6.63
CA LEU A 15 2.26 1.28 6.77
C LEU A 15 2.16 2.14 8.03
N ALA A 16 0.96 2.57 8.41
CA ALA A 16 0.73 3.30 9.65
C ALA A 16 1.07 2.45 10.88
N ALA A 17 0.86 1.13 10.80
CA ALA A 17 1.26 0.19 11.84
C ALA A 17 2.77 -0.09 11.87
N ASP A 18 3.42 -0.19 10.70
CA ASP A 18 4.87 -0.29 10.56
C ASP A 18 5.36 0.29 9.22
N ALA A 19 5.90 1.51 9.27
CA ALA A 19 6.36 2.22 8.08
C ALA A 19 7.61 1.61 7.44
N ARG A 20 8.29 0.67 8.11
CA ARG A 20 9.47 -0.04 7.58
C ARG A 20 9.10 -1.37 6.92
N ARG A 21 7.82 -1.75 6.95
CA ARG A 21 7.37 -2.99 6.32
C ARG A 21 7.70 -2.98 4.83
N PRO A 22 8.35 -4.03 4.28
CA PRO A 22 8.64 -4.10 2.87
C PRO A 22 7.36 -4.11 2.01
N PHE A 23 7.37 -3.42 0.88
CA PHE A 23 6.22 -3.42 -0.04
C PHE A 23 5.87 -4.81 -0.58
N SER A 24 6.84 -5.73 -0.68
CA SER A 24 6.58 -7.11 -1.05
C SER A 24 5.68 -7.82 -0.03
N GLU A 25 5.92 -7.63 1.27
CA GLU A 25 5.11 -8.20 2.34
C GLU A 25 3.69 -7.60 2.36
N ILE A 26 3.58 -6.29 2.11
CA ILE A 26 2.27 -5.63 1.96
C ILE A 26 1.54 -6.20 0.75
N GLY A 27 2.23 -6.39 -0.38
CA GLY A 27 1.67 -6.96 -1.60
C GLY A 27 1.12 -8.36 -1.38
N GLU A 28 1.85 -9.23 -0.70
CA GLU A 28 1.37 -10.57 -0.33
C GLU A 28 0.05 -10.52 0.47
N ARG A 29 -0.10 -9.52 1.33
CA ARG A 29 -1.30 -9.34 2.17
C ARG A 29 -2.52 -8.84 1.38
N VAL A 30 -2.32 -7.91 0.45
CA VAL A 30 -3.40 -7.26 -0.32
C VAL A 30 -3.59 -7.84 -1.73
N GLY A 31 -2.90 -8.93 -2.07
CA GLY A 31 -3.01 -9.59 -3.38
C GLY A 31 -2.35 -8.82 -4.54
N LEU A 32 -1.31 -8.05 -4.25
CA LEU A 32 -0.55 -7.27 -5.23
C LEU A 32 0.93 -7.63 -5.23
N SER A 33 1.65 -7.22 -6.28
CA SER A 33 3.12 -7.26 -6.26
C SER A 33 3.68 -6.09 -5.45
N GLY A 34 4.90 -6.25 -4.91
CA GLY A 34 5.59 -5.15 -4.23
C GLY A 34 5.71 -3.86 -5.07
N PRO A 35 6.08 -3.94 -6.37
CA PRO A 35 6.07 -2.77 -7.25
C PRO A 35 4.69 -2.11 -7.39
N ALA A 36 3.61 -2.90 -7.51
CA ALA A 36 2.25 -2.34 -7.59
C ALA A 36 1.84 -1.60 -6.30
N VAL A 37 2.28 -2.07 -5.13
CA VAL A 37 2.10 -1.36 -3.86
C VAL A 37 2.90 -0.04 -3.86
N SER A 38 4.16 -0.07 -4.30
CA SER A 38 5.01 1.13 -4.40
C SER A 38 4.36 2.21 -5.29
N ASP A 39 3.85 1.81 -6.46
CA ASP A 39 3.16 2.71 -7.38
C ASP A 39 1.91 3.33 -6.74
N ARG A 40 1.14 2.54 -5.98
CA ARG A 40 -0.04 3.03 -5.25
C ARG A 40 0.33 4.04 -4.18
N VAL A 41 1.35 3.78 -3.35
CA VAL A 41 1.84 4.72 -2.33
C VAL A 41 2.31 6.03 -2.97
N THR A 42 3.07 5.94 -4.07
CA THR A 42 3.59 7.11 -4.80
C THR A 42 2.46 7.99 -5.37
N ARG A 43 1.29 7.42 -5.71
CA ARG A 43 0.12 8.20 -6.16
C ARG A 43 -0.57 8.99 -5.05
N LEU A 44 -0.25 8.72 -3.78
CA LEU A 44 -0.88 9.32 -2.59
C LEU A 44 -0.01 10.42 -1.94
N GLU A 45 1.25 10.56 -2.35
CA GLU A 45 2.13 11.70 -2.03
C GLU A 45 1.67 13.00 -2.74
#